data_AF-A0A2H8TIA7-F1
#
_entry.id   AF-A0A2H8TIA7-F1
#
_cell.length_a   1.000
_cell.length_b   1.000
_cell.length_c   1.000
_cell.angle_alpha   90.00
_cell.angle_beta   90.00
_cell.angle_gamma   90.00
#
_symmetry.space_group_name_H-M   'P 1'
#
loop_
_entity.id
_entity.type
_entity.pdbx_description
1 polymer ?
#
loop_
_entity_poly.entity_id
_entity_poly.type
_entity_poly.pdbx_seq_one_letter_code
_entity_poly.pdbx_strand_id
1 'polypeptide(L)'
;MATENYNFPSTLNINELPVVHIKLNTPPLSCIVKAILPELLKNYENASAEVVQCPDLTQPPFNLVSEGLSGNENVFDIGEITNMIPSIKREKLYNIKDLKQITGSDPLVIFGACAGPYPFLGIDSECVVNVKMTGDQVENGTHAHMTKSNDDPECCHKMLPNDEMRFSFLANFFTSNGFKGEVLKIVCEVRKGPLSFSMCIREALVKHFGDEIIAIGGVIFIENGKVKVHVIKPSFMKKPSKSEKELENLVHFIELSPPLAGVGCIVSHNPGLNLRCQHFHLYSDHNQGGHYHNDTEPNTIKYTGYFGVSKQFTKID
;
A
#
# COMPACT_ATOMS: atom_id res chain seq x y z
N MET A 1 -31.96 5.46 -19.57
CA MET A 1 -30.71 5.43 -20.35
C MET A 1 -30.26 4.00 -20.40
N ALA A 2 -30.01 3.47 -21.60
CA ALA A 2 -29.68 2.07 -21.80
C ALA A 2 -28.41 1.69 -21.02
N THR A 3 -28.53 0.68 -20.16
CA THR A 3 -27.38 0.00 -19.55
C THR A 3 -26.69 -0.77 -20.66
N GLU A 4 -25.64 -0.20 -21.25
CA GLU A 4 -24.70 -0.97 -22.05
C GLU A 4 -24.17 -2.11 -21.16
N ASN A 5 -24.51 -3.35 -21.52
CA ASN A 5 -23.92 -4.54 -20.90
C ASN A 5 -22.44 -4.57 -21.31
N TYR A 6 -21.59 -3.85 -20.59
CA TYR A 6 -20.16 -4.04 -20.67
C TYR A 6 -19.85 -5.44 -20.12
N ASN A 7 -19.53 -6.38 -21.00
CA ASN A 7 -18.93 -7.64 -20.61
C ASN A 7 -17.53 -7.32 -20.05
N PHE A 8 -17.44 -7.15 -18.74
CA PHE A 8 -16.15 -7.01 -18.06
C PHE A 8 -15.39 -8.34 -18.12
N PRO A 9 -14.04 -8.31 -18.19
CA PRO A 9 -13.25 -9.53 -18.12
C PRO A 9 -13.48 -10.24 -16.78
N SER A 10 -13.39 -11.57 -16.80
CA SER A 10 -13.30 -12.36 -15.58
C SER A 10 -12.00 -12.07 -14.84
N THR A 11 -11.96 -12.33 -13.53
CA THR A 11 -10.71 -12.31 -12.78
C THR A 11 -9.76 -13.38 -13.31
N LEU A 12 -8.47 -13.08 -13.31
CA LEU A 12 -7.40 -14.03 -13.62
C LEU A 12 -7.41 -15.18 -12.60
N ASN A 13 -7.10 -16.38 -13.05
CA ASN A 13 -6.86 -17.51 -12.18
C ASN A 13 -5.43 -17.41 -11.63
N ILE A 14 -5.28 -17.16 -10.32
CA ILE A 14 -3.94 -17.00 -9.71
C ILE A 14 -3.02 -18.20 -9.93
N ASN A 15 -3.60 -19.39 -10.09
CA ASN A 15 -2.84 -20.64 -10.27
C ASN A 15 -2.24 -20.78 -11.67
N GLU A 16 -2.68 -19.96 -12.62
CA GLU A 16 -2.15 -19.91 -13.99
C GLU A 16 -1.10 -18.79 -14.16
N LEU A 17 -0.90 -17.95 -13.14
CA LEU A 17 0.06 -16.86 -13.17
C LEU A 17 1.43 -17.33 -12.70
N PRO A 18 2.53 -16.75 -13.21
CA PRO A 18 3.86 -17.01 -12.66
C PRO A 18 3.92 -16.49 -11.22
N VAL A 19 4.43 -17.33 -10.32
CA VAL A 19 4.62 -16.98 -8.90
C VAL A 19 6.06 -17.24 -8.52
N VAL A 20 6.72 -16.22 -7.96
CA VAL A 20 8.07 -16.32 -7.42
C VAL A 20 8.00 -16.12 -5.91
N HIS A 21 8.42 -17.15 -5.18
CA HIS A 21 8.56 -17.10 -3.72
C HIS A 21 10.02 -16.90 -3.34
N ILE A 22 10.29 -15.88 -2.55
CA ILE A 22 11.60 -15.63 -1.97
C ILE A 22 11.48 -15.75 -0.45
N LYS A 23 12.15 -16.74 0.12
CA LYS A 23 12.33 -16.79 1.57
C LYS A 23 13.32 -15.71 1.97
N LEU A 24 12.90 -14.81 2.87
CA LEU A 24 13.73 -13.70 3.32
C LEU A 24 14.55 -14.13 4.53
N ASN A 25 15.74 -13.56 4.64
CA ASN A 25 16.44 -13.53 5.92
C ASN A 25 15.74 -12.45 6.76
N THR A 26 15.12 -12.84 7.87
CA THR A 26 14.34 -11.94 8.73
C THR A 26 15.21 -11.53 9.91
N PRO A 27 15.98 -10.43 9.81
CA PRO A 27 16.81 -9.98 10.92
C PRO A 27 15.92 -9.64 12.13
N PRO A 28 16.44 -9.78 13.36
CA PRO A 28 15.72 -9.35 14.55
C PRO A 28 15.28 -7.89 14.44
N LEU A 29 14.10 -7.54 14.96
CA LEU A 29 13.57 -6.16 14.92
C LEU A 29 14.58 -5.13 15.45
N SER A 30 15.32 -5.48 16.50
CA SER A 30 16.39 -4.64 17.06
C SER A 30 17.53 -4.33 16.07
N CYS A 31 17.84 -5.24 15.13
CA CYS A 31 18.83 -5.00 14.09
C CYS A 31 18.31 -3.99 13.08
N ILE A 32 17.03 -4.08 12.71
CA ILE A 32 16.40 -3.10 11.82
C ILE A 32 16.36 -1.72 12.48
N VAL A 33 16.02 -1.64 13.77
CA VAL A 33 16.09 -0.38 14.54
C VAL A 33 17.49 0.24 14.45
N LYS A 34 18.54 -0.55 14.69
CA LYS A 34 19.94 -0.09 14.58
C LYS A 34 20.31 0.36 13.17
N ALA A 35 19.74 -0.24 12.14
CA ALA A 35 19.98 0.12 10.75
C ALA A 35 19.31 1.47 10.38
N ILE A 36 18.06 1.67 10.78
CA ILE A 36 17.26 2.82 10.30
C ILE A 36 17.47 4.10 11.11
N LEU A 37 17.59 3.99 12.44
CA LEU A 37 17.59 5.17 13.32
C LEU A 37 18.68 6.20 12.98
N PRO A 38 19.94 5.82 12.72
CA PRO A 38 20.97 6.80 12.38
C PRO A 38 20.70 7.58 11.10
N GLU A 39 20.05 6.97 10.11
CA GLU A 39 19.73 7.63 8.85
C GLU A 39 18.46 8.49 8.98
N LEU A 40 17.48 8.05 9.76
CA LEU A 40 16.30 8.87 10.09
C LEU A 40 16.72 10.17 10.80
N LEU A 41 17.66 10.11 11.76
CA LEU A 41 18.19 11.29 12.45
C LEU A 41 19.00 12.26 11.56
N LYS A 42 19.45 11.81 10.38
CA LYS A 42 20.04 12.70 9.37
C LYS A 42 18.97 13.42 8.56
N ASN A 43 17.83 12.77 8.32
CA ASN A 43 16.77 13.30 7.46
C ASN A 43 15.66 14.05 8.24
N TYR A 44 15.53 13.81 9.54
CA TYR A 44 14.55 14.43 10.43
C TYR A 44 15.23 15.10 11.63
N GLU A 45 14.64 16.16 12.16
CA GLU A 45 15.13 16.82 13.38
C GLU A 45 15.01 15.88 14.58
N ASN A 46 13.83 15.27 14.74
CA ASN A 46 13.56 14.29 15.77
C ASN A 46 13.14 12.97 15.11
N ALA A 47 13.76 11.87 15.52
CA ALA A 47 13.38 10.54 15.10
C ALA A 47 13.61 9.51 16.20
N SER A 48 12.73 8.52 16.29
CA SER A 48 12.90 7.33 17.10
C SER A 48 12.50 6.08 16.32
N ALA A 49 13.14 4.96 16.65
CA ALA A 49 12.77 3.64 16.18
C ALA A 49 12.93 2.67 17.35
N GLU A 50 11.90 1.89 17.64
CA GLU A 50 11.87 0.98 18.78
C GLU A 50 11.05 -0.28 18.46
N VAL A 51 11.29 -1.33 19.25
CA VAL A 51 10.48 -2.55 19.22
C VAL A 51 9.43 -2.43 20.30
N VAL A 52 8.16 -2.52 19.92
CA VAL A 52 7.02 -2.38 20.84
C VAL A 52 6.00 -3.48 20.59
N GLN A 53 5.13 -3.73 21.58
CA GLN A 53 3.90 -4.46 21.31
C GLN A 53 3.03 -3.64 20.36
N CYS A 54 2.53 -4.29 19.31
CA CYS A 54 1.63 -3.65 18.35
C CYS A 54 0.44 -3.06 19.11
N PRO A 55 0.11 -1.76 18.90
CA PRO A 55 -1.14 -1.23 19.41
C PRO A 55 -2.30 -1.96 18.74
N ASP A 56 -3.48 -1.89 19.36
CA ASP A 56 -4.69 -2.41 18.74
C ASP A 56 -5.07 -1.55 17.52
N LEU A 57 -4.82 -2.09 16.33
CA LEU A 57 -5.05 -1.39 15.07
C LEU A 57 -6.55 -1.30 14.69
N THR A 58 -7.44 -1.96 15.42
CA THR A 58 -8.89 -1.76 15.26
C THR A 58 -9.37 -0.43 15.83
N GLN A 59 -8.58 0.18 16.72
CA GLN A 59 -8.94 1.42 17.38
C GLN A 59 -8.53 2.66 16.56
N PRO A 60 -9.13 3.83 16.83
CA PRO A 60 -8.63 5.09 16.30
C PRO A 60 -7.15 5.29 16.64
N PRO A 61 -6.36 5.88 15.73
CA PRO A 61 -6.77 6.50 14.47
C PRO A 61 -6.75 5.54 13.26
N PHE A 62 -6.50 4.24 13.46
CA PHE A 62 -6.29 3.30 12.36
C PHE A 62 -7.61 2.69 11.86
N ASN A 63 -8.52 2.29 12.77
CA ASN A 63 -9.82 1.73 12.41
C ASN A 63 -9.72 0.55 11.39
N LEU A 64 -8.71 -0.32 11.53
CA LEU A 64 -8.49 -1.47 10.65
C LEU A 64 -9.32 -2.69 11.07
N VAL A 65 -9.44 -3.68 10.18
CA VAL A 65 -10.21 -4.92 10.45
C VAL A 65 -9.47 -5.93 11.34
N SER A 66 -8.26 -5.61 11.80
CA SER A 66 -7.45 -6.52 12.63
C SER A 66 -6.68 -5.77 13.70
N GLU A 67 -6.45 -6.43 14.83
CA GLU A 67 -5.80 -5.86 16.01
C GLU A 67 -4.28 -5.74 15.84
N GLY A 68 -3.65 -6.54 14.97
CA GLY A 68 -2.20 -6.60 14.87
C GLY A 68 -1.65 -6.94 13.49
N LEU A 69 -0.34 -7.15 13.43
CA LEU A 69 0.43 -7.37 12.20
C LEU A 69 1.22 -8.70 12.20
N SER A 70 1.09 -9.50 13.25
CA SER A 70 1.94 -10.66 13.48
C SER A 70 1.34 -11.98 12.97
N GLY A 71 2.23 -12.92 12.68
CA GLY A 71 1.91 -14.27 12.20
C GLY A 71 2.00 -14.38 10.68
N ASN A 72 2.76 -15.36 10.20
CA ASN A 72 2.99 -15.68 8.78
C ASN A 72 3.15 -14.44 7.85
N GLU A 73 4.03 -13.51 8.22
CA GLU A 73 4.22 -12.23 7.55
C GLU A 73 4.78 -12.43 6.13
N ASN A 74 4.09 -11.87 5.13
CA ASN A 74 4.49 -11.92 3.72
C ASN A 74 4.18 -10.59 3.02
N VAL A 75 5.10 -10.13 2.17
CA VAL A 75 4.91 -8.97 1.29
C VAL A 75 4.70 -9.45 -0.13
N PHE A 76 3.62 -8.98 -0.74
CA PHE A 76 3.23 -9.29 -2.11
C PHE A 76 3.50 -8.10 -3.03
N ASP A 77 4.01 -8.40 -4.21
CA ASP A 77 4.00 -7.52 -5.39
C ASP A 77 3.26 -8.28 -6.48
N ILE A 78 2.17 -7.72 -6.98
CA ILE A 78 1.25 -8.40 -7.91
C ILE A 78 1.06 -7.52 -9.14
N GLY A 79 1.21 -8.10 -10.32
CA GLY A 79 1.21 -7.34 -11.57
C GLY A 79 2.33 -6.31 -11.62
N GLU A 80 2.22 -5.33 -12.52
CA GLU A 80 3.25 -4.30 -12.71
C GLU A 80 2.67 -3.04 -13.37
N ILE A 81 3.42 -1.93 -13.34
CA ILE A 81 3.06 -0.72 -14.10
C ILE A 81 2.97 -0.97 -15.62
N THR A 82 3.64 -2.00 -16.13
CA THR A 82 3.56 -2.44 -17.53
C THR A 82 2.19 -3.00 -17.91
N ASN A 83 1.28 -3.19 -16.95
CA ASN A 83 -0.13 -3.46 -17.21
C ASN A 83 -0.93 -2.19 -17.54
N MET A 84 -0.36 -1.00 -17.30
CA MET A 84 -0.97 0.30 -17.57
C MET A 84 -0.31 0.99 -18.77
N ILE A 85 0.99 0.79 -18.99
CA ILE A 85 1.78 1.42 -20.06
C ILE A 85 2.52 0.38 -20.92
N PRO A 86 2.65 0.57 -22.25
CA PRO A 86 2.16 1.70 -23.06
C PRO A 86 0.66 1.59 -23.44
N SER A 87 0.01 0.49 -23.08
CA SER A 87 -1.41 0.25 -23.32
C SER A 87 -2.03 -0.44 -22.12
N ILE A 88 -3.21 0.03 -21.73
CA ILE A 88 -3.93 -0.51 -20.57
C ILE A 88 -4.43 -1.93 -20.88
N LYS A 89 -4.01 -2.89 -20.05
CA LYS A 89 -4.41 -4.30 -20.10
C LYS A 89 -5.58 -4.54 -19.16
N ARG A 90 -6.81 -4.23 -19.60
CA ARG A 90 -8.02 -4.31 -18.77
C ARG A 90 -8.30 -5.72 -18.24
N GLU A 91 -7.83 -6.74 -18.95
CA GLU A 91 -7.86 -8.14 -18.55
C GLU A 91 -7.00 -8.46 -17.32
N LYS A 92 -6.09 -7.56 -16.90
CA LYS A 92 -5.31 -7.70 -15.66
C LYS A 92 -6.16 -7.33 -14.46
N LEU A 93 -7.14 -8.19 -14.19
CA LEU A 93 -8.08 -8.11 -13.08
C LEU A 93 -7.85 -9.30 -12.14
N TYR A 94 -7.60 -9.04 -10.87
CA TYR A 94 -7.24 -10.04 -9.87
C TYR A 94 -8.29 -10.10 -8.76
N ASN A 95 -8.22 -11.13 -7.91
CA ASN A 95 -9.06 -11.27 -6.74
C ASN A 95 -8.22 -11.49 -5.47
N ILE A 96 -8.40 -10.66 -4.45
CA ILE A 96 -7.69 -10.75 -3.17
C ILE A 96 -7.94 -12.11 -2.49
N LYS A 97 -9.12 -12.72 -2.68
CA LYS A 97 -9.45 -14.03 -2.08
C LYS A 97 -8.47 -15.13 -2.50
N ASP A 98 -7.89 -15.02 -3.68
CA ASP A 98 -6.97 -16.01 -4.22
C ASP A 98 -5.65 -16.08 -3.43
N LEU A 99 -5.30 -15.02 -2.69
CA LEU A 99 -4.13 -15.01 -1.81
C LEU A 99 -4.25 -16.01 -0.65
N LYS A 100 -5.47 -16.45 -0.30
CA LYS A 100 -5.66 -17.53 0.68
C LYS A 100 -5.08 -18.85 0.17
N GLN A 101 -5.19 -19.12 -1.13
CA GLN A 101 -4.62 -20.33 -1.76
C GLN A 101 -3.09 -20.27 -1.79
N ILE A 102 -2.52 -19.08 -1.97
CA ILE A 102 -1.06 -18.88 -2.03
C ILE A 102 -0.42 -18.94 -0.64
N THR A 103 -1.05 -18.30 0.35
CA THR A 103 -0.48 -18.22 1.71
C THR A 103 -0.78 -19.44 2.57
N GLY A 104 -1.91 -20.12 2.34
CA GLY A 104 -2.43 -21.15 3.24
C GLY A 104 -2.81 -20.63 4.63
N SER A 105 -2.85 -19.31 4.83
CA SER A 105 -3.14 -18.69 6.13
C SER A 105 -4.64 -18.64 6.42
N ASP A 106 -5.00 -18.92 7.68
CA ASP A 106 -6.34 -18.70 8.22
C ASP A 106 -6.24 -18.42 9.73
N PRO A 107 -6.57 -17.21 10.23
CA PRO A 107 -7.03 -16.04 9.47
C PRO A 107 -5.94 -15.47 8.54
N LEU A 108 -6.38 -14.76 7.50
CA LEU A 108 -5.53 -13.98 6.60
C LEU A 108 -5.96 -12.51 6.62
N VAL A 109 -5.05 -11.65 7.04
CA VAL A 109 -5.18 -10.19 7.00
C VAL A 109 -4.34 -9.66 5.85
N ILE A 110 -4.90 -8.73 5.07
CA ILE A 110 -4.24 -8.09 3.93
C ILE A 110 -4.41 -6.58 4.06
N PHE A 111 -3.28 -5.88 4.15
CA PHE A 111 -3.19 -4.42 4.17
C PHE A 111 -2.32 -3.94 3.02
N GLY A 112 -2.66 -2.83 2.36
CA GLY A 112 -1.76 -2.21 1.40
C GLY A 112 -2.44 -1.37 0.33
N ALA A 113 -1.78 -1.27 -0.82
CA ALA A 113 -2.14 -0.36 -1.90
C ALA A 113 -2.38 -1.12 -3.20
N CYS A 114 -3.46 -0.80 -3.91
CA CYS A 114 -3.71 -1.33 -5.26
C CYS A 114 -4.52 -0.36 -6.11
N ALA A 115 -4.53 -0.59 -7.42
CA ALA A 115 -5.53 0.03 -8.27
C ALA A 115 -6.87 -0.71 -8.13
N GLY A 116 -7.94 0.05 -7.92
CA GLY A 116 -9.23 -0.51 -7.54
C GLY A 116 -9.98 -1.25 -8.66
N PRO A 117 -11.09 -1.93 -8.32
CA PRO A 117 -11.88 -2.70 -9.28
C PRO A 117 -12.74 -1.79 -10.16
N TYR A 118 -12.18 -1.37 -11.29
CA TYR A 118 -12.91 -0.57 -12.28
C TYR A 118 -14.27 -1.18 -12.73
N PRO A 119 -14.48 -2.52 -12.78
CA PRO A 119 -15.80 -3.08 -13.12
C PRO A 119 -16.89 -2.75 -12.09
N PHE A 120 -16.52 -2.57 -10.81
CA PHE A 120 -17.45 -2.21 -9.75
C PHE A 120 -17.66 -0.70 -9.65
N LEU A 121 -16.56 0.06 -9.74
CA LEU A 121 -16.59 1.50 -9.55
C LEU A 121 -17.01 2.26 -10.81
N GLY A 122 -16.87 1.66 -11.99
CA GLY A 122 -17.07 2.28 -13.30
C GLY A 122 -15.90 3.16 -13.76
N ILE A 123 -14.86 3.27 -12.94
CA ILE A 123 -13.69 4.13 -13.10
C ILE A 123 -12.52 3.51 -12.32
N ASP A 124 -11.29 3.78 -12.77
CA ASP A 124 -10.07 3.46 -12.05
C ASP A 124 -9.94 4.26 -10.75
N SER A 125 -9.32 3.69 -9.72
CA SER A 125 -9.21 4.32 -8.41
C SER A 125 -7.97 3.86 -7.66
N GLU A 126 -7.59 4.61 -6.63
CA GLU A 126 -6.59 4.21 -5.66
C GLU A 126 -7.29 3.54 -4.47
N CYS A 127 -7.01 2.26 -4.24
CA CYS A 127 -7.59 1.49 -3.16
C CYS A 127 -6.62 1.33 -1.99
N VAL A 128 -7.09 1.67 -0.80
CA VAL A 128 -6.46 1.43 0.50
C VAL A 128 -7.03 0.13 1.04
N VAL A 129 -6.31 -0.97 0.85
CA VAL A 129 -6.79 -2.32 1.14
C VAL A 129 -6.73 -2.60 2.64
N ASN A 130 -7.87 -3.01 3.19
CA ASN A 130 -8.06 -3.32 4.61
C ASN A 130 -9.01 -4.53 4.72
N VAL A 131 -8.45 -5.74 4.61
CA VAL A 131 -9.22 -6.97 4.45
C VAL A 131 -8.80 -8.00 5.48
N LYS A 132 -9.78 -8.72 6.02
CA LYS A 132 -9.57 -9.92 6.84
C LYS A 132 -10.48 -11.03 6.36
N MET A 133 -9.90 -12.21 6.23
CA MET A 133 -10.60 -13.44 5.89
C MET A 133 -10.40 -14.47 6.99
N THR A 134 -11.48 -15.15 7.37
CA THR A 134 -11.44 -16.24 8.36
C THR A 134 -12.43 -17.32 7.93
N GLY A 135 -11.94 -18.51 7.55
CA GLY A 135 -12.76 -19.46 6.79
C GLY A 135 -13.31 -18.79 5.53
N ASP A 136 -14.62 -18.83 5.35
CA ASP A 136 -15.34 -18.18 4.25
C ASP A 136 -15.84 -16.76 4.59
N GLN A 137 -15.65 -16.31 5.83
CA GLN A 137 -16.07 -14.98 6.27
C GLN A 137 -15.07 -13.93 5.80
N VAL A 138 -15.60 -12.81 5.31
CA VAL A 138 -14.81 -11.67 4.81
C VAL A 138 -15.28 -10.41 5.53
N GLU A 139 -14.32 -9.67 6.07
CA GLU A 139 -14.47 -8.30 6.55
C GLU A 139 -13.65 -7.40 5.61
N ASN A 140 -14.32 -6.56 4.82
CA ASN A 140 -13.69 -5.66 3.87
C ASN A 140 -13.92 -4.20 4.29
N GLY A 141 -12.89 -3.59 4.85
CA GLY A 141 -12.84 -2.17 5.19
C GLY A 141 -12.09 -1.33 4.15
N THR A 142 -12.00 -1.78 2.89
CA THR A 142 -11.21 -1.10 1.85
C THR A 142 -11.84 0.23 1.43
N HIS A 143 -11.02 1.28 1.36
CA HIS A 143 -11.40 2.59 0.86
C HIS A 143 -10.91 2.77 -0.59
N ALA A 144 -11.74 3.32 -1.47
CA ALA A 144 -11.40 3.65 -2.85
C ALA A 144 -11.50 5.16 -3.08
N HIS A 145 -10.46 5.74 -3.67
CA HIS A 145 -10.35 7.19 -3.93
C HIS A 145 -10.11 7.46 -5.42
N MET A 146 -10.87 8.40 -5.98
CA MET A 146 -10.84 8.80 -7.40
C MET A 146 -11.31 10.24 -7.55
N THR A 147 -11.19 10.88 -8.71
CA THR A 147 -11.90 12.16 -8.94
C THR A 147 -13.33 11.90 -9.45
N LYS A 148 -14.27 12.79 -9.12
CA LYS A 148 -15.66 12.70 -9.63
C LYS A 148 -15.73 12.84 -11.15
N SER A 149 -14.93 13.73 -11.71
CA SER A 149 -14.84 13.95 -13.16
C SER A 149 -13.42 14.38 -13.55
N ASN A 150 -13.16 14.63 -14.84
CA ASN A 150 -11.86 15.15 -15.27
C ASN A 150 -11.66 16.62 -14.91
N ASP A 151 -12.76 17.37 -14.82
CA ASP A 151 -12.77 18.82 -14.62
C ASP A 151 -13.05 19.18 -13.15
N ASP A 152 -13.49 18.21 -12.35
CA ASP A 152 -13.74 18.34 -10.93
C ASP A 152 -12.62 17.68 -10.13
N PRO A 153 -11.76 18.47 -9.46
CA PRO A 153 -10.66 17.95 -8.64
C PRO A 153 -11.12 17.31 -7.33
N GLU A 154 -12.41 17.39 -6.99
CA GLU A 154 -12.92 16.86 -5.73
C GLU A 154 -12.73 15.33 -5.64
N CYS A 155 -12.08 14.91 -4.56
CA CYS A 155 -11.88 13.50 -4.25
C CYS A 155 -13.24 12.84 -3.95
N CYS A 156 -13.57 11.82 -4.71
CA CYS A 156 -14.68 10.91 -4.48
C CYS A 156 -14.18 9.70 -3.71
N HIS A 157 -14.88 9.35 -2.65
CA HIS A 157 -14.61 8.20 -1.79
C HIS A 157 -15.75 7.20 -1.85
N LYS A 158 -15.40 5.91 -1.86
CA LYS A 158 -16.32 4.80 -1.67
C LYS A 158 -15.67 3.72 -0.82
N MET A 159 -16.46 3.05 0.03
CA MET A 159 -16.05 1.80 0.65
C MET A 159 -16.45 0.62 -0.24
N LEU A 160 -15.60 -0.40 -0.31
CA LEU A 160 -15.93 -1.63 -1.04
C LEU A 160 -16.72 -2.58 -0.15
N PRO A 161 -17.79 -3.23 -0.66
CA PRO A 161 -18.53 -4.24 0.08
C PRO A 161 -17.71 -5.53 0.26
N ASN A 162 -18.12 -6.38 1.21
CA ASN A 162 -17.42 -7.63 1.55
C ASN A 162 -17.29 -8.63 0.38
N ASP A 163 -18.17 -8.56 -0.61
CA ASP A 163 -18.16 -9.42 -1.78
C ASP A 163 -17.31 -8.87 -2.94
N GLU A 164 -16.96 -7.58 -2.92
CA GLU A 164 -16.07 -6.95 -3.90
C GLU A 164 -14.61 -7.04 -3.44
N MET A 165 -13.94 -8.10 -3.87
CA MET A 165 -12.56 -8.40 -3.50
C MET A 165 -11.59 -8.26 -4.68
N ARG A 166 -12.03 -7.67 -5.78
CA ARG A 166 -11.21 -7.53 -6.98
C ARG A 166 -10.33 -6.28 -6.90
N PHE A 167 -9.22 -6.32 -7.63
CA PHE A 167 -8.37 -5.17 -7.91
C PHE A 167 -7.81 -5.29 -9.32
N SER A 168 -7.31 -4.19 -9.89
CA SER A 168 -6.81 -4.14 -11.26
C SER A 168 -5.33 -3.79 -11.32
N PHE A 169 -4.69 -4.16 -12.43
CA PHE A 169 -3.33 -3.80 -12.86
C PHE A 169 -2.17 -4.22 -11.96
N LEU A 170 -2.14 -3.71 -10.73
CA LEU A 170 -1.07 -3.91 -9.78
C LEU A 170 -1.55 -3.78 -8.33
N ALA A 171 -0.82 -4.44 -7.44
CA ALA A 171 -0.97 -4.30 -6.01
C ALA A 171 0.33 -4.56 -5.26
N ASN A 172 0.44 -3.93 -4.09
CA ASN A 172 1.48 -4.18 -3.12
C ASN A 172 0.84 -4.35 -1.76
N PHE A 173 0.94 -5.56 -1.21
CA PHE A 173 0.27 -5.92 0.04
C PHE A 173 1.26 -6.42 1.08
N PHE A 174 0.95 -6.10 2.33
CA PHE A 174 1.46 -6.80 3.50
C PHE A 174 0.36 -7.73 4.01
N THR A 175 0.74 -8.97 4.28
CA THR A 175 -0.18 -9.98 4.80
C THR A 175 0.34 -10.60 6.08
N SER A 176 -0.58 -11.01 6.95
CA SER A 176 -0.28 -11.70 8.20
C SER A 176 -1.49 -12.48 8.70
N ASN A 177 -1.38 -13.13 9.87
CA ASN A 177 -2.53 -13.65 10.59
C ASN A 177 -3.26 -12.58 11.43
N GLY A 178 -2.72 -11.37 11.52
CA GLY A 178 -3.35 -10.27 12.29
C GLY A 178 -3.25 -10.43 13.80
N PHE A 179 -2.34 -11.28 14.29
CA PHE A 179 -2.15 -11.49 15.72
C PHE A 179 -1.42 -10.30 16.35
N LYS A 180 -1.59 -10.16 17.67
CA LYS A 180 -0.75 -9.29 18.48
C LYS A 180 0.68 -9.84 18.50
N GLY A 181 1.63 -8.93 18.61
CA GLY A 181 3.03 -9.25 18.72
C GLY A 181 3.91 -8.02 18.63
N GLU A 182 5.21 -8.24 18.65
CA GLU A 182 6.19 -7.16 18.54
C GLU A 182 6.29 -6.65 17.11
N VAL A 183 6.35 -5.32 16.98
CA VAL A 183 6.49 -4.60 15.70
C VAL A 183 7.53 -3.50 15.82
N LEU A 184 8.00 -3.01 14.68
CA LEU A 184 8.79 -1.77 14.62
C LEU A 184 7.85 -0.59 14.76
N LYS A 185 8.10 0.28 15.74
CA LYS A 185 7.50 1.61 15.79
C LYS A 185 8.54 2.64 15.37
N ILE A 186 8.20 3.44 14.36
CA ILE A 186 9.06 4.49 13.81
C ILE A 186 8.32 5.81 13.95
N VAL A 187 8.94 6.79 14.62
CA VAL A 187 8.40 8.14 14.74
C VAL A 187 9.39 9.13 14.14
N CYS A 188 8.92 10.03 13.29
CA CYS A 188 9.75 11.05 12.66
C CYS A 188 9.02 12.40 12.66
N GLU A 189 9.69 13.44 13.11
CA GLU A 189 9.16 14.80 13.19
C GLU A 189 10.13 15.79 12.55
N VAL A 190 9.57 16.78 11.87
CA VAL A 190 10.31 17.89 11.23
C VAL A 190 11.36 17.38 10.24
N ARG A 191 10.96 17.22 8.98
CA ARG A 191 11.85 16.75 7.92
C ARG A 191 12.84 17.86 7.53
N LYS A 192 14.13 17.60 7.71
CA LYS A 192 15.24 18.50 7.33
C LYS A 192 16.03 18.02 6.11
N GLY A 193 15.85 16.76 5.72
CA GLY A 193 16.50 16.14 4.57
C GLY A 193 15.57 15.95 3.38
N PRO A 194 16.11 15.46 2.25
CA PRO A 194 15.38 15.41 0.98
C PRO A 194 14.43 14.20 0.87
N LEU A 195 14.61 13.17 1.68
CA LEU A 195 13.93 11.88 1.51
C LEU A 195 12.54 11.90 2.16
N SER A 196 11.53 11.37 1.47
CA SER A 196 10.24 11.08 2.10
C SER A 196 10.37 10.03 3.21
N PHE A 197 9.33 9.87 4.02
CA PHE A 197 9.33 8.92 5.15
C PHE A 197 9.67 7.50 4.70
N SER A 198 8.96 6.99 3.71
CA SER A 198 9.20 5.63 3.19
C SER A 198 10.55 5.51 2.49
N MET A 199 11.00 6.55 1.77
CA MET A 199 12.27 6.51 1.05
C MET A 199 13.46 6.50 2.01
N CYS A 200 13.37 7.30 3.09
CA CYS A 200 14.40 7.34 4.12
C CYS A 200 14.58 5.98 4.80
N ILE A 201 13.48 5.31 5.15
CA ILE A 201 13.51 3.95 5.72
C ILE A 201 14.14 2.97 4.72
N ARG A 202 13.69 2.99 3.46
CA ARG A 202 14.21 2.07 2.43
C ARG A 202 15.71 2.26 2.20
N GLU A 203 16.17 3.48 2.00
CA GLU A 203 17.58 3.76 1.76
C GLU A 203 18.45 3.37 2.97
N ALA A 204 17.94 3.55 4.19
CA ALA A 204 18.63 3.09 5.39
C ALA A 204 18.78 1.56 5.45
N LEU A 205 17.72 0.82 5.08
CA LEU A 205 17.78 -0.64 4.96
C LEU A 205 18.80 -1.07 3.90
N VAL A 206 18.76 -0.48 2.70
CA VAL A 206 19.72 -0.79 1.62
C VAL A 206 21.15 -0.51 2.06
N LYS A 207 21.39 0.62 2.73
CA LYS A 207 22.72 0.99 3.20
C LYS A 207 23.29 -0.01 4.20
N HIS A 208 22.44 -0.60 5.04
CA HIS A 208 22.88 -1.52 6.09
C HIS A 208 22.97 -2.97 5.63
N PHE A 209 21.97 -3.44 4.88
CA PHE A 209 21.81 -4.84 4.49
C PHE A 209 22.28 -5.14 3.06
N GLY A 210 22.64 -4.11 2.27
CA GLY A 210 23.13 -4.26 0.91
C GLY A 210 22.07 -4.85 -0.02
N ASP A 211 22.41 -5.96 -0.67
CA ASP A 211 21.53 -6.66 -1.62
C ASP A 211 20.56 -7.64 -0.94
N GLU A 212 20.66 -7.81 0.38
CA GLU A 212 19.71 -8.63 1.13
C GLU A 212 18.32 -7.97 1.14
N ILE A 213 17.31 -8.73 0.73
CA ILE A 213 15.94 -8.23 0.66
C ILE A 213 15.32 -8.23 2.05
N ILE A 214 15.30 -7.06 2.67
CA ILE A 214 14.44 -6.75 3.81
C ILE A 214 13.13 -6.17 3.30
N ALA A 215 12.01 -6.81 3.66
CA ALA A 215 10.67 -6.34 3.35
C ALA A 215 9.89 -6.11 4.65
N ILE A 216 9.27 -4.93 4.77
CA ILE A 216 8.42 -4.55 5.90
C ILE A 216 7.09 -4.02 5.39
N GLY A 217 6.05 -4.13 6.20
CA GLY A 217 4.73 -3.59 5.86
C GLY A 217 3.86 -3.40 7.09
N GLY A 218 2.80 -2.62 6.93
CA GLY A 218 1.96 -2.22 8.05
C GLY A 218 1.32 -0.86 7.82
N VAL A 219 1.30 -0.05 8.87
CA VAL A 219 0.51 1.18 8.94
C VAL A 219 1.37 2.41 9.14
N ILE A 220 0.88 3.54 8.63
CA ILE A 220 1.40 4.87 8.93
C ILE A 220 0.27 5.78 9.40
N PHE A 221 0.61 6.70 10.30
CA PHE A 221 -0.26 7.74 10.80
C PHE A 221 0.47 9.08 10.71
N ILE A 222 -0.23 10.08 10.20
CA ILE A 222 0.26 11.45 10.01
C ILE A 222 -0.59 12.35 10.91
N GLU A 223 0.02 12.83 11.99
CA GLU A 223 -0.63 13.62 13.03
C GLU A 223 -0.64 15.11 12.74
N ASN A 224 0.40 15.58 12.06
CA ASN A 224 0.61 16.98 11.75
C ASN A 224 1.38 17.11 10.44
N GLY A 225 1.25 18.25 9.76
CA GLY A 225 1.82 18.53 8.45
C GLY A 225 1.06 17.86 7.31
N LYS A 226 0.90 18.60 6.20
CA LYS A 226 0.23 18.11 5.01
C LYS A 226 1.10 17.21 4.14
N VAL A 227 0.44 16.41 3.32
CA VAL A 227 1.08 15.50 2.36
C VAL A 227 0.50 15.63 0.97
N LYS A 228 1.34 15.39 -0.03
CA LYS A 228 0.94 15.25 -1.42
C LYS A 228 0.54 13.80 -1.69
N VAL A 229 -0.66 13.62 -2.23
CA VAL A 229 -1.14 12.36 -2.79
C VAL A 229 -1.54 12.54 -4.25
N HIS A 230 -1.84 11.45 -4.94
CA HIS A 230 -2.65 11.51 -6.15
C HIS A 230 -3.82 10.53 -6.11
N VAL A 231 -4.80 10.81 -6.95
CA VAL A 231 -5.92 9.93 -7.30
C VAL A 231 -6.06 9.84 -8.82
N ILE A 232 -6.78 8.84 -9.31
CA ILE A 232 -6.97 8.63 -10.75
C ILE A 232 -8.10 9.51 -11.31
N LYS A 233 -7.89 10.09 -12.50
CA LYS A 233 -8.93 10.80 -13.26
C LYS A 233 -9.73 9.83 -14.15
N PRO A 234 -11.02 10.07 -14.41
CA PRO A 234 -11.82 9.22 -15.29
C PRO A 234 -11.29 9.11 -16.74
N SER A 235 -10.55 10.10 -17.23
CA SER A 235 -9.90 10.09 -18.54
C SER A 235 -8.90 8.95 -18.71
N PHE A 236 -8.38 8.39 -17.62
CA PHE A 236 -7.54 7.20 -17.63
C PHE A 236 -8.17 6.05 -18.42
N MET A 237 -9.51 5.90 -18.34
CA MET A 237 -10.24 4.87 -19.08
C MET A 237 -10.16 5.01 -20.61
N LYS A 238 -9.90 6.21 -21.14
CA LYS A 238 -10.11 6.54 -22.56
C LYS A 238 -8.84 6.77 -23.36
N LYS A 239 -7.71 7.06 -22.73
CA LYS A 239 -6.44 7.36 -23.40
C LYS A 239 -5.32 6.52 -22.78
N PRO A 240 -4.82 5.48 -23.45
CA PRO A 240 -3.65 4.75 -22.97
C PRO A 240 -2.42 5.69 -22.98
N SER A 241 -1.71 5.74 -21.85
CA SER A 241 -0.46 6.47 -21.72
C SER A 241 0.68 5.69 -22.36
N LYS A 242 1.49 6.37 -23.18
CA LYS A 242 2.67 5.79 -23.82
C LYS A 242 3.94 5.88 -22.97
N SER A 243 3.90 6.65 -21.88
CA SER A 243 5.02 6.85 -20.96
C SER A 243 4.55 7.18 -19.54
N GLU A 244 5.44 7.04 -18.56
CA GLU A 244 5.17 7.45 -17.17
C GLU A 244 4.82 8.95 -17.06
N LYS A 245 5.49 9.79 -17.85
CA LYS A 245 5.19 11.24 -17.90
C LYS A 245 3.78 11.52 -18.40
N GLU A 246 3.26 10.72 -19.33
CA GLU A 246 1.86 10.82 -19.75
C GLU A 246 0.91 10.31 -18.65
N LEU A 247 1.30 9.28 -17.90
CA LEU A 247 0.56 8.79 -16.73
C LEU A 247 0.37 9.88 -15.67
N GLU A 248 1.40 10.68 -15.40
CA GLU A 248 1.32 11.81 -14.46
C GLU A 248 0.23 12.83 -14.85
N ASN A 249 -0.05 13.00 -16.15
CA ASN A 249 -1.12 13.90 -16.60
C ASN A 249 -2.53 13.30 -16.39
N LEU A 250 -2.61 11.96 -16.29
CA LEU A 250 -3.85 11.22 -16.06
C LEU A 250 -4.19 11.04 -14.57
N VAL A 251 -3.28 11.42 -13.67
CA VAL A 251 -3.57 11.49 -12.23
C VAL A 251 -3.86 12.93 -11.82
N HIS A 252 -4.55 13.08 -10.69
CA HIS A 252 -4.82 14.36 -10.06
C HIS A 252 -4.10 14.41 -8.71
N PHE A 253 -3.16 15.34 -8.58
CA PHE A 253 -2.43 15.55 -7.33
C PHE A 253 -3.23 16.44 -6.38
N ILE A 254 -3.33 16.00 -5.12
CA ILE A 254 -4.06 16.68 -4.06
C ILE A 254 -3.13 16.81 -2.85
N GLU A 255 -3.24 17.92 -2.13
CA GLU A 255 -2.64 18.07 -0.82
C GLU A 255 -3.67 17.71 0.26
N LEU A 256 -3.34 16.75 1.12
CA LEU A 256 -4.20 16.28 2.20
C LEU A 256 -3.73 16.82 3.55
N SER A 257 -4.71 17.17 4.38
CA SER A 257 -4.47 17.61 5.75
C SER A 257 -4.66 16.45 6.75
N PRO A 258 -3.85 16.39 7.81
CA PRO A 258 -4.01 15.44 8.91
C PRO A 258 -5.34 15.65 9.66
N PRO A 259 -5.80 14.65 10.44
CA PRO A 259 -5.19 13.33 10.63
C PRO A 259 -5.37 12.43 9.40
N LEU A 260 -4.32 11.68 9.04
CA LEU A 260 -4.34 10.68 7.95
C LEU A 260 -3.77 9.36 8.43
N ALA A 261 -4.43 8.26 8.08
CA ALA A 261 -3.89 6.91 8.23
C ALA A 261 -3.52 6.36 6.85
N GLY A 262 -2.70 5.31 6.83
CA GLY A 262 -2.30 4.66 5.59
C GLY A 262 -1.76 3.26 5.81
N VAL A 263 -1.79 2.47 4.75
CA VAL A 263 -1.28 1.09 4.73
C VAL A 263 -0.37 0.90 3.52
N GLY A 264 0.63 0.04 3.66
CA GLY A 264 1.56 -0.23 2.59
C GLY A 264 2.77 -1.04 3.02
N CYS A 265 3.75 -1.11 2.11
CA CYS A 265 4.97 -1.86 2.32
C CYS A 265 6.21 -1.18 1.72
N ILE A 266 7.36 -1.60 2.22
CA ILE A 266 8.69 -1.20 1.78
C ILE A 266 9.52 -2.46 1.56
N VAL A 267 10.15 -2.56 0.40
CA VAL A 267 11.13 -3.58 0.03
C VAL A 267 12.45 -2.85 -0.25
N SER A 268 13.49 -3.23 0.48
CA SER A 268 14.81 -2.58 0.40
C SER A 268 15.44 -2.74 -0.99
N HIS A 269 15.61 -3.97 -1.45
CA HIS A 269 16.33 -4.31 -2.68
C HIS A 269 15.42 -4.96 -3.74
N ASN A 270 15.62 -4.60 -5.01
CA ASN A 270 14.94 -5.20 -6.16
C ASN A 270 15.92 -6.15 -6.87
N PRO A 271 15.72 -7.48 -6.79
CA PRO A 271 16.65 -8.47 -7.34
C PRO A 271 16.50 -8.69 -8.86
N GLY A 272 16.07 -7.66 -9.60
CA GLY A 272 15.78 -7.76 -11.04
C GLY A 272 14.38 -8.28 -11.37
N LEU A 273 13.42 -8.13 -10.44
CA LEU A 273 12.02 -8.56 -10.59
C LEU A 273 11.06 -7.38 -10.88
N ASN A 274 11.59 -6.22 -11.27
CA ASN A 274 10.81 -5.01 -11.57
C ASN A 274 9.85 -4.58 -10.45
N LEU A 275 10.28 -4.76 -9.20
CA LEU A 275 9.45 -4.51 -8.01
C LEU A 275 9.06 -3.05 -7.83
N ARG A 276 7.83 -2.82 -7.34
CA ARG A 276 7.44 -1.55 -6.73
C ARG A 276 7.94 -1.53 -5.28
N CYS A 277 9.17 -1.08 -5.07
CA CYS A 277 9.85 -1.17 -3.77
C CYS A 277 9.17 -0.41 -2.63
N GLN A 278 8.29 0.54 -2.90
CA GLN A 278 7.54 1.26 -1.88
C GLN A 278 6.18 1.63 -2.42
N HIS A 279 5.13 1.38 -1.63
CA HIS A 279 3.78 1.70 -2.05
C HIS A 279 2.89 1.87 -0.82
N PHE A 280 2.38 3.08 -0.62
CA PHE A 280 1.45 3.42 0.46
C PHE A 280 0.27 4.20 -0.11
N HIS A 281 -0.94 3.80 0.27
CA HIS A 281 -2.13 4.61 0.08
C HIS A 281 -2.62 5.13 1.43
N LEU A 282 -3.16 6.35 1.43
CA LEU A 282 -3.68 7.04 2.61
C LEU A 282 -5.20 7.14 2.55
N TYR A 283 -5.81 7.26 3.72
CA TYR A 283 -7.22 7.51 3.95
C TYR A 283 -7.42 8.38 5.20
N SER A 284 -8.63 8.90 5.36
CA SER A 284 -9.03 9.71 6.50
C SER A 284 -10.51 9.51 6.83
N ASP A 285 -10.90 9.88 8.05
CA ASP A 285 -12.31 9.92 8.48
C ASP A 285 -13.10 11.06 7.80
N HIS A 286 -12.41 11.97 7.11
CA HIS A 286 -13.00 13.04 6.29
C HIS A 286 -13.05 12.67 4.79
N ASN A 287 -12.99 11.36 4.49
CA ASN A 287 -13.19 10.78 3.15
C ASN A 287 -12.18 11.25 2.10
N GLN A 288 -10.98 11.66 2.52
CA GLN A 288 -9.87 11.99 1.64
C GLN A 288 -8.82 10.89 1.68
N GLY A 289 -8.09 10.72 0.58
CA GLY A 289 -7.11 9.66 0.46
C GLY A 289 -6.55 9.55 -0.95
N GLY A 290 -5.75 8.52 -1.17
CA GLY A 290 -5.07 8.24 -2.44
C GLY A 290 -3.63 7.81 -2.26
N HIS A 291 -2.88 7.81 -3.35
CA HIS A 291 -1.51 7.34 -3.40
C HIS A 291 -0.52 8.36 -2.83
N TYR A 292 0.19 8.00 -1.75
CA TYR A 292 1.17 8.86 -1.08
C TYR A 292 2.41 9.13 -1.92
N HIS A 293 2.87 10.38 -1.92
CA HIS A 293 4.16 10.78 -2.50
C HIS A 293 5.15 11.25 -1.44
N ASN A 294 4.83 12.36 -0.77
CA ASN A 294 5.71 12.99 0.21
C ASN A 294 4.94 14.00 1.07
N ASP A 295 5.51 14.46 2.19
CA ASP A 295 5.02 15.68 2.86
C ASP A 295 5.29 16.94 2.04
N THR A 296 4.42 17.93 2.24
CA THR A 296 4.54 19.29 1.69
C THR A 296 4.77 20.36 2.75
N GLU A 297 4.59 20.01 4.03
CA GLU A 297 4.89 20.87 5.17
C GLU A 297 5.99 20.24 6.05
N PRO A 298 7.24 20.17 5.56
CA PRO A 298 8.32 19.44 6.23
C PRO A 298 8.63 19.94 7.64
N ASN A 299 8.37 21.22 7.93
CA ASN A 299 8.70 21.82 9.24
C ASN A 299 7.70 21.44 10.35
N THR A 300 6.52 20.92 10.00
CA THR A 300 5.47 20.55 10.96
C THR A 300 5.09 19.08 10.88
N ILE A 301 5.60 18.35 9.89
CA ILE A 301 5.27 16.95 9.65
C ILE A 301 5.59 16.07 10.86
N LYS A 302 4.65 15.18 11.20
CA LYS A 302 4.83 14.12 12.20
C LYS A 302 4.28 12.80 11.70
N TYR A 303 5.18 11.84 11.51
CA TYR A 303 4.88 10.47 11.14
C TYR A 303 5.00 9.54 12.33
N THR A 304 4.05 8.62 12.48
CA THR A 304 4.17 7.41 13.31
C THR A 304 3.84 6.19 12.44
N GLY A 305 4.75 5.24 12.32
CA GLY A 305 4.52 3.99 11.60
C GLY A 305 4.69 2.75 12.47
N TYR A 306 3.86 1.74 12.25
CA TYR A 306 4.00 0.41 12.86
C TYR A 306 4.17 -0.63 11.76
N PHE A 307 5.27 -1.39 11.81
CA PHE A 307 5.64 -2.31 10.74
C PHE A 307 5.97 -3.71 11.26
N GLY A 308 5.35 -4.71 10.63
CA GLY A 308 5.81 -6.09 10.67
C GLY A 308 6.96 -6.32 9.69
N VAL A 309 7.81 -7.31 9.99
CA VAL A 309 8.92 -7.71 9.12
C VAL A 309 8.58 -9.03 8.46
N SER A 310 8.67 -9.02 7.14
CA SER A 310 8.26 -10.15 6.33
C SER A 310 9.24 -11.32 6.43
N LYS A 311 8.70 -12.54 6.44
CA LYS A 311 9.48 -13.79 6.35
C LYS A 311 9.61 -14.28 4.93
N GLN A 312 8.71 -13.81 4.07
CA GLN A 312 8.66 -14.15 2.65
C GLN A 312 8.37 -12.91 1.82
N PHE A 313 8.84 -12.91 0.58
CA PHE A 313 8.38 -12.01 -0.45
C PHE A 313 7.80 -12.84 -1.59
N THR A 314 6.66 -12.43 -2.12
CA THR A 314 5.95 -13.16 -3.19
C THR A 314 5.65 -12.21 -4.35
N LYS A 315 6.25 -12.46 -5.51
CA LYS A 315 5.89 -11.79 -6.77
C LYS A 315 4.88 -12.66 -7.52
N ILE A 316 3.80 -12.04 -8.00
CA ILE A 316 2.77 -12.69 -8.82
C ILE A 316 2.61 -11.89 -10.12
N ASP A 317 2.55 -12.60 -11.25
CA ASP A 317 2.50 -11.99 -12.59
C ASP A 317 3.60 -10.93 -12.79
#